data_AF-K7F672-F1
#
_entry.id   AF-K7F672-F1
#
_cell.length_a   1.000
_cell.length_b   1.000
_cell.length_c   1.000
_cell.angle_alpha   90.00
_cell.angle_beta   90.00
_cell.angle_gamma   90.00
#
_symmetry.space_group_name_H-M   'P 1'
#
loop_
_entity.id
_entity.type
_entity.pdbx_description
1 polymer ?
#
loop_
_entity_poly.entity_id
_entity_poly.type
_entity_poly.pdbx_seq_one_letter_code
_entity_poly.pdbx_strand_id
1 'polypeptide(L)'
;MQTFQTKAFDLEQSLQEVNERYQQEKQKRKILHNSLVELRGNIRVHCRIRPLLPFDIASGHTASQDRHKKLSEEVAHVINEETVLVKCSRPGHTLVSKTFQFDRVYSAAESQDVVFADVAPLLTSLLDGYNVCIMAYGQTGSGKTYTMLGPQSEDEVTLSIKDEPELGVIPRATEEVFRLISEKPPGSHWVEVSVVEVYNNEIFDLLAKDGCGTVFGIKRDVVTTKEGKSDVPLLTYETVENAVEFLQLVDRCLQLRVKHPTLVHAHSSRSHLVVTLTITTKAVSADSFAPPWADEQSSQRRSKELFCTFPQQMKDDKLIFPSRASSPVQFQSVEKLKHIKTKLQLVDLAGSECVGMSGVTGTALRETSFINRSLSALSDVLGALAEQRSHVPYRNSKLTHLLQDSIGGDAKLLVMLCVSPCQKYLTESLQSLGFGTRARQVQRGQFKKRNPPVSSKSK
;
A
#
# COMPACT_ATOMS: atom_id res chain seq x y z
N MET A 1 -19.04 -15.58 52.34
CA MET A 1 -19.70 -15.04 51.13
C MET A 1 -19.42 -13.56 50.94
N GLN A 2 -19.70 -12.68 51.93
CA GLN A 2 -19.44 -11.24 51.82
C GLN A 2 -18.00 -10.87 51.45
N THR A 3 -17.00 -11.52 52.05
CA THR A 3 -15.58 -11.26 51.75
C THR A 3 -15.17 -11.59 50.30
N PHE A 4 -15.82 -12.56 49.66
CA PHE A 4 -15.58 -12.87 48.25
C PHE A 4 -16.30 -11.88 47.33
N GLN A 5 -17.47 -11.39 47.71
CA GLN A 5 -18.20 -10.36 46.97
C GLN A 5 -17.45 -9.01 46.98
N THR A 6 -16.89 -8.61 48.12
CA THR A 6 -16.06 -7.40 48.21
C THR A 6 -14.82 -7.53 47.34
N LYS A 7 -14.11 -8.66 47.41
CA LYS A 7 -12.94 -8.89 46.54
C LYS A 7 -13.30 -8.88 45.05
N ALA A 8 -14.44 -9.47 44.66
CA ALA A 8 -14.88 -9.45 43.27
C ALA A 8 -15.16 -8.01 42.79
N PHE A 9 -15.83 -7.21 43.61
CA PHE A 9 -16.10 -5.80 43.32
C PHE A 9 -14.79 -4.99 43.20
N ASP A 10 -13.85 -5.17 44.12
CA ASP A 10 -12.54 -4.49 44.07
C ASP A 10 -11.74 -4.89 42.81
N LEU A 11 -11.81 -6.16 42.40
CA LEU A 11 -11.19 -6.62 41.16
C LEU A 11 -11.85 -6.02 39.92
N GLU A 12 -13.18 -5.94 39.88
CA GLU A 12 -13.92 -5.31 38.77
C GLU A 12 -13.57 -3.84 38.64
N GLN A 13 -13.51 -3.10 39.76
CA GLN A 13 -13.12 -1.71 39.77
C GLN A 13 -11.66 -1.52 39.30
N SER A 14 -10.75 -2.37 39.79
CA SER A 14 -9.34 -2.33 39.35
C SER A 14 -9.20 -2.66 37.86
N LEU A 15 -9.97 -3.62 37.35
CA LEU A 15 -9.96 -3.98 35.93
C LEU A 15 -10.50 -2.84 35.06
N GLN A 16 -11.55 -2.14 35.52
CA GLN A 16 -12.07 -0.97 34.83
C GLN A 16 -11.03 0.15 34.78
N GLU A 17 -10.37 0.45 35.90
CA GLU A 17 -9.32 1.49 35.96
C GLU A 17 -8.12 1.15 35.05
N VAL A 18 -7.67 -0.12 35.06
CA VAL A 18 -6.60 -0.58 34.16
C VAL A 18 -7.02 -0.48 32.70
N ASN A 19 -8.25 -0.82 32.36
CA ASN A 19 -8.76 -0.71 30.99
C ASN A 19 -8.82 0.77 30.53
N GLU A 20 -9.29 1.69 31.37
CA GLU A 20 -9.30 3.12 31.06
C GLU A 20 -7.89 3.68 30.83
N ARG A 21 -6.94 3.36 31.73
CA ARG A 21 -5.53 3.74 31.57
C ARG A 21 -4.93 3.14 30.29
N TYR A 22 -5.24 1.87 30.00
CA TYR A 22 -4.79 1.20 28.78
C TYR A 22 -5.31 1.92 27.51
N GLN A 23 -6.59 2.32 27.47
CA GLN A 23 -7.12 3.07 26.32
C GLN A 23 -6.44 4.44 26.15
N GLN A 24 -6.16 5.14 27.25
CA GLN A 24 -5.45 6.42 27.20
C GLN A 24 -4.03 6.26 26.66
N GLU A 25 -3.27 5.27 27.15
CA GLU A 25 -1.91 4.99 26.67
C GLU A 25 -1.91 4.51 25.21
N LYS A 26 -2.91 3.72 24.80
CA LYS A 26 -3.09 3.32 23.40
C LYS A 26 -3.32 4.52 22.48
N GLN A 27 -4.11 5.50 22.92
CA GLN A 27 -4.34 6.74 22.16
C GLN A 27 -3.08 7.62 22.10
N LYS A 28 -2.33 7.76 23.20
CA LYS A 28 -1.05 8.46 23.22
C LYS A 28 -0.02 7.80 22.29
N ARG A 29 0.10 6.47 22.35
CA ARG A 29 0.96 5.67 21.46
C ARG A 29 0.61 5.92 19.99
N LYS A 30 -0.67 5.94 19.64
CA LYS A 30 -1.14 6.25 18.28
C LYS A 30 -0.72 7.66 17.84
N ILE A 31 -0.88 8.67 18.69
CA ILE A 31 -0.47 10.05 18.38
C ILE A 31 1.06 10.11 18.19
N LEU A 32 1.83 9.59 19.15
CA LEU A 32 3.29 9.60 19.10
C LEU A 32 3.84 8.84 17.90
N HIS A 33 3.29 7.67 17.59
CA HIS A 33 3.68 6.87 16.43
C HIS A 33 3.43 7.64 15.13
N ASN A 34 2.26 8.25 14.97
CA ASN A 34 1.95 9.03 13.77
C ASN A 34 2.85 10.26 13.65
N SER A 35 3.09 10.98 14.75
CA SER A 35 4.02 12.11 14.75
C SER A 35 5.45 11.66 14.39
N LEU A 36 5.93 10.55 14.94
CA LEU A 36 7.25 10.00 14.56
C LEU A 36 7.28 9.63 13.08
N VAL A 37 6.23 8.98 12.57
CA VAL A 37 6.14 8.58 11.17
C VAL A 37 6.12 9.79 10.24
N GLU A 38 5.39 10.85 10.60
CA GLU A 38 5.34 12.11 9.86
C GLU A 38 6.66 12.89 9.93
N LEU A 39 7.32 12.91 11.09
CA LEU A 39 8.64 13.52 11.26
C LEU A 39 9.70 12.82 10.41
N ARG A 40 9.59 11.50 10.25
CA ARG A 40 10.41 10.72 9.30
C ARG A 40 10.00 10.90 7.83
N GLY A 41 8.96 11.68 7.55
CA GLY A 41 8.41 11.84 6.21
C GLY A 41 7.37 10.78 5.84
N ASN A 42 6.33 11.22 5.14
CA ASN A 42 5.29 10.36 4.59
C ASN A 42 5.76 9.57 3.36
N ILE A 43 6.83 10.01 2.70
CA ILE A 43 7.50 9.28 1.63
C ILE A 43 8.90 8.97 2.14
N ARG A 44 9.23 7.69 2.22
CA ARG A 44 10.56 7.19 2.59
C ARG A 44 11.16 6.45 1.43
N VAL A 45 12.47 6.52 1.33
CA VAL A 45 13.26 5.86 0.30
C VAL A 45 14.33 5.04 1.00
N HIS A 46 14.24 3.72 0.86
CA HIS A 46 15.28 2.82 1.27
C HIS A 46 16.02 2.33 0.02
N CYS A 47 17.32 2.07 0.13
CA CYS A 47 18.13 1.53 -0.96
C CYS A 47 18.74 0.20 -0.53
N ARG A 48 18.60 -0.84 -1.35
CA ARG A 48 19.19 -2.16 -1.12
C ARG A 48 20.15 -2.49 -2.24
N ILE A 49 21.42 -2.68 -1.89
CA ILE A 49 22.45 -3.17 -2.81
C ILE A 49 22.52 -4.69 -2.64
N ARG A 50 22.20 -5.44 -3.71
CA ARG A 50 22.28 -6.91 -3.68
C ARG A 50 23.75 -7.39 -3.76
N PRO A 51 24.07 -8.62 -3.33
CA PRO A 51 25.39 -9.23 -3.61
C PRO A 51 25.66 -9.35 -5.11
N LEU A 52 26.94 -9.43 -5.48
CA LEU A 52 27.35 -9.86 -6.83
C LEU A 52 26.92 -11.31 -7.06
N LEU A 53 26.34 -11.58 -8.23
CA LEU A 53 25.82 -12.89 -8.60
C LEU A 53 26.69 -13.52 -9.70
N PRO A 54 26.73 -14.86 -9.84
CA PRO A 54 27.58 -15.53 -10.83
C PRO A 54 27.41 -15.03 -12.27
N PHE A 55 26.18 -14.67 -12.65
CA PHE A 55 25.87 -14.15 -13.99
C PHE A 55 26.37 -12.71 -14.24
N ASP A 56 26.71 -11.96 -13.19
CA ASP A 56 27.32 -10.64 -13.32
C ASP A 56 28.77 -10.77 -13.81
N ILE A 57 29.46 -11.83 -13.36
CA ILE A 57 30.88 -12.11 -13.64
C ILE A 57 31.04 -12.77 -15.01
N ALA A 58 30.15 -13.70 -15.36
CA ALA A 58 30.24 -14.51 -16.58
C ALA A 58 30.08 -13.72 -17.89
N SER A 59 29.61 -12.46 -17.84
CA SER A 59 29.41 -11.61 -19.03
C SER A 59 30.68 -10.84 -19.47
N GLY A 60 31.76 -10.90 -18.68
CA GLY A 60 33.00 -10.15 -18.91
C GLY A 60 34.12 -11.00 -19.50
N HIS A 61 34.32 -10.86 -20.82
CA HIS A 61 35.52 -11.21 -21.59
C HIS A 61 35.67 -12.65 -22.12
N THR A 62 35.44 -12.76 -23.44
CA THR A 62 36.34 -13.53 -24.31
C THR A 62 37.78 -13.13 -24.04
N ALA A 63 38.64 -14.14 -23.87
CA ALA A 63 40.04 -14.04 -23.51
C ALA A 63 40.80 -12.96 -24.30
N SER A 64 41.22 -11.91 -23.61
CA SER A 64 42.45 -11.21 -23.93
C SER A 64 43.25 -11.07 -22.64
N GLN A 65 44.44 -11.67 -22.67
CA GLN A 65 45.41 -11.66 -21.58
C GLN A 65 45.93 -10.24 -21.40
N ASP A 66 45.43 -9.50 -20.43
CA ASP A 66 46.17 -8.36 -19.89
C ASP A 66 46.01 -8.26 -18.38
N ARG A 67 47.09 -8.57 -17.66
CA ARG A 67 47.13 -8.75 -16.20
C ARG A 67 47.23 -7.44 -15.41
N HIS A 68 46.82 -6.31 -15.98
CA HIS A 68 47.00 -4.98 -15.38
C HIS A 68 45.75 -4.09 -15.45
N LYS A 69 44.68 -4.49 -14.77
CA LYS A 69 43.77 -3.67 -13.94
C LYS A 69 42.47 -4.45 -13.68
N LYS A 70 42.39 -5.11 -12.52
CA LYS A 70 41.10 -5.42 -11.87
C LYS A 70 40.45 -4.09 -11.46
N LEU A 71 39.96 -3.31 -12.43
CA LEU A 71 39.00 -2.25 -12.13
C LEU A 71 37.80 -2.95 -11.51
N SER A 72 37.52 -2.63 -10.25
CA SER A 72 36.49 -3.25 -9.43
C SER A 72 35.21 -3.46 -10.23
N GLU A 73 34.84 -4.72 -10.47
CA GLU A 73 33.54 -5.07 -11.05
C GLU A 73 32.39 -4.49 -10.23
N GLU A 74 32.64 -4.27 -8.94
CA GLU A 74 31.79 -3.56 -8.00
C GLU A 74 31.99 -2.03 -8.11
N VAL A 75 30.91 -1.32 -8.43
CA VAL A 75 30.89 0.15 -8.58
C VAL A 75 30.01 0.85 -7.54
N ALA A 76 29.03 0.17 -6.96
CA ALA A 76 28.17 0.74 -5.93
C ALA A 76 28.51 0.13 -4.57
N HIS A 77 28.79 0.99 -3.58
CA HIS A 77 29.20 0.59 -2.24
C HIS A 77 28.36 1.31 -1.19
N VAL A 78 28.08 0.61 -0.09
CA VAL A 78 27.50 1.22 1.10
C VAL A 78 28.62 1.86 1.92
N ILE A 79 28.49 3.16 2.22
CA ILE A 79 29.44 3.88 3.08
C ILE A 79 28.98 3.84 4.53
N ASN A 80 27.68 4.02 4.75
CA ASN A 80 27.00 3.92 6.03
C ASN A 80 25.52 3.63 5.78
N GLU A 81 24.74 3.56 6.87
CA GLU A 81 23.32 3.23 6.87
C GLU A 81 22.41 4.18 6.07
N GLU A 82 22.92 5.32 5.60
CA GLU A 82 22.14 6.32 4.86
C GLU A 82 22.77 6.65 3.50
N THR A 83 24.00 6.20 3.23
CA THR A 83 24.82 6.72 2.14
C THR A 83 25.34 5.64 1.21
N VAL A 84 25.04 5.80 -0.09
CA VAL A 84 25.57 4.99 -1.20
C VAL A 84 26.62 5.78 -1.96
N LEU A 85 27.78 5.17 -2.21
CA LEU A 85 28.83 5.68 -3.09
C LEU A 85 28.85 4.89 -4.41
N VAL A 86 28.75 5.59 -5.53
CA VAL A 86 28.89 4.99 -6.87
C VAL A 86 30.14 5.53 -7.55
N LYS A 87 31.10 4.64 -7.82
CA LYS A 87 32.32 4.92 -8.59
C LYS A 87 32.01 4.78 -10.07
N CYS A 88 31.91 5.91 -10.77
CA CYS A 88 31.61 5.95 -12.20
C CYS A 88 32.91 5.90 -13.01
N SER A 89 33.26 4.73 -13.52
CA SER A 89 34.34 4.57 -14.51
C SER A 89 33.74 4.58 -15.92
N ARG A 90 34.18 5.51 -16.78
CA ARG A 90 33.82 5.54 -18.21
C ARG A 90 35.10 5.57 -19.05
N PRO A 91 35.16 4.85 -20.19
CA PRO A 91 36.34 4.89 -21.06
C PRO A 91 36.68 6.33 -21.45
N GLY A 92 37.93 6.75 -21.25
CA GLY A 92 38.41 8.08 -21.61
C GLY A 92 38.06 9.22 -20.63
N HIS A 93 37.36 8.95 -19.53
CA HIS A 93 37.03 9.94 -18.51
C HIS A 93 37.72 9.65 -17.17
N THR A 94 37.95 10.69 -16.37
CA THR A 94 38.40 10.53 -14.99
C THR A 94 37.35 9.81 -14.16
N LEU A 95 37.80 9.00 -13.20
CA LEU A 95 36.89 8.32 -12.26
C LEU A 95 36.11 9.37 -11.48
N VAL A 96 34.78 9.37 -11.62
CA VAL A 96 33.89 10.27 -10.89
C VAL A 96 33.13 9.49 -9.83
N SER A 97 33.30 9.86 -8.57
CA SER A 97 32.51 9.31 -7.48
C SER A 97 31.25 10.14 -7.24
N LYS A 98 30.09 9.49 -7.19
CA LYS A 98 28.80 10.12 -6.85
C LYS A 98 28.27 9.53 -5.56
N THR A 99 27.78 10.39 -4.68
CA THR A 99 27.20 9.99 -3.41
C THR A 99 25.70 10.27 -3.39
N PHE A 100 24.92 9.34 -2.87
CA PHE A 100 23.47 9.43 -2.73
C PHE A 100 23.08 9.16 -1.28
N GLN A 101 22.12 9.93 -0.76
CA GLN A 101 21.64 9.81 0.62
C GLN A 101 20.15 9.45 0.65
N PHE A 102 19.82 8.42 1.43
CA PHE A 102 18.48 7.85 1.60
C PHE A 102 18.15 7.66 3.08
N ASP A 103 16.89 7.33 3.38
CA ASP A 103 16.45 7.14 4.78
C ASP A 103 17.03 5.86 5.39
N ARG A 104 17.34 4.86 4.55
CA ARG A 104 18.06 3.64 4.93
C ARG A 104 18.77 3.03 3.73
N VAL A 105 19.95 2.48 3.92
CA VAL A 105 20.77 1.81 2.91
C VAL A 105 21.18 0.44 3.45
N TYR A 106 20.78 -0.61 2.73
CA TYR A 106 21.11 -2.00 3.02
C TYR A 106 22.27 -2.48 2.14
N SER A 107 23.25 -3.09 2.79
CA SER A 107 24.37 -3.80 2.17
C SER A 107 23.97 -5.21 1.73
N ALA A 108 24.84 -5.83 0.94
CA ALA A 108 24.66 -7.21 0.47
C ALA A 108 24.62 -8.25 1.59
N ALA A 109 25.10 -7.92 2.79
CA ALA A 109 25.14 -8.81 3.94
C ALA A 109 23.85 -8.77 4.79
N GLU A 110 22.98 -7.77 4.59
CA GLU A 110 21.76 -7.62 5.39
C GLU A 110 20.63 -8.53 4.89
N SER A 111 20.09 -9.32 5.82
CA SER A 111 19.03 -10.30 5.56
C SER A 111 17.66 -9.65 5.34
N GLN A 112 16.70 -10.47 4.91
CA GLN A 112 15.31 -10.05 4.76
C GLN A 112 14.67 -9.61 6.10
N ASP A 113 15.07 -10.22 7.21
CA ASP A 113 14.58 -9.85 8.55
C ASP A 113 14.94 -8.41 8.88
N VAL A 114 16.19 -8.01 8.62
CA VAL A 114 16.66 -6.64 8.87
C VAL A 114 15.89 -5.64 8.01
N VAL A 115 15.73 -5.95 6.72
CA VAL A 115 14.93 -5.12 5.81
C VAL A 115 13.50 -4.99 6.32
N PHE A 116 12.88 -6.09 6.76
CA PHE A 116 11.51 -6.07 7.24
C PHE A 116 11.35 -5.36 8.59
N ALA A 117 12.33 -5.45 9.49
CA ALA A 117 12.30 -4.77 10.79
C ALA A 117 12.11 -3.25 10.64
N ASP A 118 12.71 -2.64 9.62
CA ASP A 118 12.54 -1.21 9.33
C ASP A 118 11.19 -0.88 8.65
N VAL A 119 10.59 -1.87 7.97
CA VAL A 119 9.31 -1.74 7.25
C VAL A 119 8.12 -1.90 8.21
N ALA A 120 8.23 -2.83 9.17
CA ALA A 120 7.15 -3.23 10.08
C ALA A 120 6.44 -2.06 10.80
N PRO A 121 7.13 -0.99 11.25
CA PRO A 121 6.46 0.16 11.86
C PRO A 121 5.42 0.83 10.96
N LEU A 122 5.54 0.75 9.63
CA LEU A 122 4.55 1.31 8.71
C LEU A 122 3.21 0.57 8.78
N LEU A 123 3.22 -0.73 9.09
CA LEU A 123 2.00 -1.55 9.19
C LEU A 123 1.15 -1.18 10.40
N THR A 124 1.74 -0.57 11.43
CA THR A 124 0.97 0.03 12.52
C THR A 124 0.14 1.22 12.04
N SER A 125 0.67 2.04 11.13
CA SER A 125 -0.05 3.18 10.55
C SER A 125 -1.29 2.75 9.77
N LEU A 126 -1.26 1.53 9.19
CA LEU A 126 -2.41 0.94 8.50
C LEU A 126 -3.61 0.77 9.43
N LEU A 127 -3.43 0.12 10.58
CA LEU A 127 -4.50 -0.05 11.58
C LEU A 127 -4.88 1.26 12.27
N ASP A 128 -4.01 2.26 12.24
CA ASP A 128 -4.30 3.59 12.76
C ASP A 128 -5.19 4.43 11.82
N GLY A 129 -5.46 3.95 10.59
CA GLY A 129 -6.40 4.59 9.66
C GLY A 129 -5.76 5.20 8.41
N TYR A 130 -4.47 4.96 8.17
CA TYR A 130 -3.75 5.50 7.00
C TYR A 130 -3.57 4.44 5.92
N ASN A 131 -3.57 4.86 4.65
CA ASN A 131 -3.11 4.00 3.57
C ASN A 131 -1.60 3.83 3.64
N VAL A 132 -1.12 2.64 3.30
CA VAL A 132 0.31 2.31 3.26
C VAL A 132 0.64 1.71 1.90
N CYS A 133 1.72 2.15 1.29
CA CYS A 133 2.22 1.58 0.05
C CYS A 133 3.71 1.30 0.17
N ILE A 134 4.11 0.08 -0.16
CA ILE A 134 5.49 -0.35 -0.19
C ILE A 134 5.76 -0.84 -1.61
N MET A 135 6.70 -0.20 -2.31
CA MET A 135 7.02 -0.53 -3.69
C MET A 135 8.50 -0.80 -3.90
N ALA A 136 8.83 -1.86 -4.63
CA ALA A 136 10.20 -2.14 -5.07
C ALA A 136 10.44 -1.53 -6.47
N TYR A 137 11.54 -0.81 -6.64
CA TYR A 137 11.93 -0.13 -7.88
C TYR A 137 13.38 -0.42 -8.24
N GLY A 138 13.67 -0.63 -9.52
CA GLY A 138 15.01 -0.90 -10.03
C GLY A 138 14.99 -1.71 -11.32
N GLN A 139 16.14 -1.88 -11.96
CA GLN A 139 16.23 -2.67 -13.19
C GLN A 139 15.93 -4.15 -12.99
N THR A 140 15.69 -4.87 -14.08
CA THR A 140 15.65 -6.33 -14.07
C THR A 140 16.93 -6.93 -13.51
N GLY A 141 16.79 -7.93 -12.64
CA GLY A 141 17.92 -8.59 -11.97
C GLY A 141 18.53 -7.81 -10.80
N SER A 142 17.96 -6.68 -10.36
CA SER A 142 18.47 -5.94 -9.18
C SER A 142 17.99 -6.47 -7.83
N GLY A 143 17.06 -7.43 -7.80
CA GLY A 143 16.55 -8.03 -6.56
C GLY A 143 15.19 -7.50 -6.07
N LYS A 144 14.38 -6.87 -6.93
CA LYS A 144 13.02 -6.40 -6.59
C LYS A 144 12.11 -7.52 -6.09
N THR A 145 11.89 -8.53 -6.92
CA THR A 145 11.07 -9.71 -6.60
C THR A 145 11.63 -10.48 -5.41
N TYR A 146 12.96 -10.63 -5.31
CA TYR A 146 13.60 -11.20 -4.12
C TYR A 146 13.26 -10.41 -2.86
N THR A 147 13.31 -9.08 -2.91
CA THR A 147 12.96 -8.24 -1.75
C THR A 147 11.48 -8.33 -1.40
N MET A 148 10.58 -8.37 -2.39
CA MET A 148 9.14 -8.39 -2.15
C MET A 148 8.59 -9.76 -1.79
N LEU A 149 9.01 -10.84 -2.45
CA LEU A 149 8.46 -12.19 -2.26
C LEU A 149 9.45 -13.14 -1.59
N GLY A 150 10.75 -12.96 -1.85
CA GLY A 150 11.79 -13.90 -1.45
C GLY A 150 12.32 -14.71 -2.65
N PRO A 151 13.10 -15.78 -2.41
CA PRO A 151 13.55 -16.68 -3.46
C PRO A 151 12.34 -17.27 -4.20
N GLN A 152 12.49 -17.47 -5.51
CA GLN A 152 11.52 -18.17 -6.35
C GLN A 152 12.30 -19.32 -6.99
N SER A 153 12.00 -20.57 -6.67
CA SER A 153 12.63 -21.69 -7.39
C SER A 153 11.95 -21.82 -8.76
N GLU A 154 12.74 -22.10 -9.80
CA GLU A 154 12.24 -22.24 -11.17
C GLU A 154 11.30 -23.46 -11.33
N ASP A 155 11.47 -24.48 -10.48
CA ASP A 155 10.71 -25.73 -10.52
C ASP A 155 9.49 -25.76 -9.59
N GLU A 156 9.41 -24.87 -8.59
CA GLU A 156 8.28 -24.77 -7.67
C GLU A 156 8.06 -23.30 -7.26
N VAL A 157 7.26 -22.55 -8.03
CA VAL A 157 6.70 -21.27 -7.58
C VAL A 157 5.64 -21.56 -6.51
N THR A 158 6.07 -22.16 -5.41
CA THR A 158 5.29 -22.34 -4.20
C THR A 158 5.98 -21.45 -3.19
N LEU A 159 5.28 -20.44 -2.67
CA LEU A 159 5.65 -19.72 -1.46
C LEU A 159 5.74 -20.73 -0.31
N SER A 160 6.86 -21.45 -0.24
CA SER A 160 7.10 -22.49 0.74
C SER A 160 7.36 -21.81 2.07
N ILE A 161 6.37 -21.88 2.96
CA ILE A 161 6.45 -21.38 4.35
C ILE A 161 7.66 -21.99 5.11
N LYS A 162 8.28 -23.04 4.56
CA LYS A 162 9.44 -23.73 5.16
C LYS A 162 10.74 -22.91 5.15
N ASP A 163 10.90 -21.94 4.24
CA ASP A 163 12.11 -21.09 4.15
C ASP A 163 11.88 -19.71 4.79
N GLU A 164 11.44 -19.70 6.06
CA GLU A 164 11.16 -18.48 6.84
C GLU A 164 12.24 -17.37 6.75
N PRO A 165 13.57 -17.64 6.83
CA PRO A 165 14.55 -16.55 6.87
C PRO A 165 14.64 -15.78 5.54
N GLU A 166 14.31 -16.40 4.40
CA GLU A 166 14.46 -15.77 3.09
C GLU A 166 13.17 -15.13 2.55
N LEU A 167 12.05 -15.29 3.26
CA LEU A 167 10.77 -14.68 2.90
C LEU A 167 10.91 -13.16 2.69
N GLY A 168 10.27 -12.64 1.65
CA GLY A 168 10.31 -11.22 1.33
C GLY A 168 9.37 -10.36 2.18
N VAL A 169 9.24 -9.10 1.80
CA VAL A 169 8.38 -8.12 2.49
C VAL A 169 6.89 -8.51 2.46
N ILE A 170 6.37 -9.07 1.36
CA ILE A 170 4.96 -9.44 1.22
C ILE A 170 4.53 -10.48 2.26
N PRO A 171 5.16 -11.67 2.34
CA PRO A 171 4.78 -12.66 3.34
C PRO A 171 4.91 -12.16 4.78
N ARG A 172 6.02 -11.49 5.09
CA ARG A 172 6.28 -10.94 6.43
C ARG A 172 5.30 -9.84 6.81
N ALA A 173 4.97 -8.94 5.87
CA ALA A 173 4.01 -7.87 6.11
C ALA A 173 2.61 -8.41 6.36
N THR A 174 2.21 -9.44 5.61
CA THR A 174 0.92 -10.09 5.82
C THR A 174 0.85 -10.75 7.19
N GLU A 175 1.88 -11.53 7.56
CA GLU A 175 1.95 -12.15 8.88
C GLU A 175 1.87 -11.13 10.01
N GLU A 176 2.65 -10.05 9.91
CA GLU A 176 2.63 -8.96 10.89
C GLU A 176 1.28 -8.25 10.95
N VAL A 177 0.62 -8.02 9.81
CA VAL A 177 -0.74 -7.43 9.77
C VAL A 177 -1.73 -8.34 10.49
N PHE A 178 -1.73 -9.65 10.22
CA PHE A 178 -2.64 -10.57 10.91
C PHE A 178 -2.29 -10.73 12.39
N ARG A 179 -1.01 -10.67 12.77
CA ARG A 179 -0.57 -10.60 14.17
C ARG A 179 -1.12 -9.36 14.87
N LEU A 180 -1.05 -8.19 14.23
CA LEU A 180 -1.58 -6.94 14.79
C LEU A 180 -3.12 -6.92 14.85
N ILE A 181 -3.79 -7.60 13.92
CA ILE A 181 -5.26 -7.78 13.92
C ILE A 181 -5.68 -8.74 15.04
N SER A 182 -4.94 -9.82 15.29
CA SER A 182 -5.27 -10.80 16.34
C SER A 182 -5.18 -10.22 17.76
N GLU A 183 -4.38 -9.16 17.95
CA GLU A 183 -4.37 -8.36 19.18
C GLU A 183 -5.64 -7.51 19.39
N LYS A 184 -6.54 -7.43 18.40
CA LYS A 184 -7.80 -6.67 18.48
C LYS A 184 -8.98 -7.60 18.79
N PRO A 185 -10.10 -7.07 19.32
CA PRO A 185 -11.29 -7.89 19.58
C PRO A 185 -11.72 -8.66 18.33
N PRO A 186 -12.12 -9.93 18.45
CA PRO A 186 -12.53 -10.73 17.30
C PRO A 186 -13.71 -10.06 16.56
N GLY A 187 -13.69 -10.13 15.22
CA GLY A 187 -14.73 -9.52 14.38
C GLY A 187 -14.69 -7.99 14.28
N SER A 188 -13.62 -7.33 14.76
CA SER A 188 -13.41 -5.89 14.62
C SER A 188 -12.84 -5.48 13.26
N HIS A 189 -12.14 -6.40 12.58
CA HIS A 189 -11.48 -6.17 11.30
C HIS A 189 -11.88 -7.25 10.30
N TRP A 190 -11.97 -6.88 9.03
CA TRP A 190 -12.06 -7.82 7.92
C TRP A 190 -11.08 -7.41 6.82
N VAL A 191 -10.52 -8.41 6.16
CA VAL A 191 -9.45 -8.25 5.18
C VAL A 191 -9.92 -8.78 3.83
N GLU A 192 -9.97 -7.88 2.85
CA GLU A 192 -10.30 -8.17 1.46
C GLU A 192 -9.03 -8.01 0.60
N VAL A 193 -8.75 -8.96 -0.29
CA VAL A 193 -7.53 -8.97 -1.10
C VAL A 193 -7.89 -8.80 -2.57
N SER A 194 -7.16 -7.93 -3.25
CA SER A 194 -7.19 -7.82 -4.71
C SER A 194 -5.78 -7.91 -5.26
N VAL A 195 -5.58 -8.69 -6.32
CA VAL A 195 -4.29 -8.81 -7.00
C VAL A 195 -4.43 -8.33 -8.44
N VAL A 196 -3.63 -7.32 -8.78
CA VAL A 196 -3.66 -6.67 -10.08
C VAL A 196 -2.30 -6.75 -10.74
N GLU A 197 -2.31 -7.07 -12.03
CA GLU A 197 -1.15 -6.91 -12.90
C GLU A 197 -1.36 -5.69 -13.80
N VAL A 198 -0.37 -4.80 -13.85
CA VAL A 198 -0.35 -3.70 -14.82
C VAL A 198 0.68 -4.02 -15.89
N TYR A 199 0.19 -4.32 -17.09
CA TYR A 199 1.01 -4.67 -18.24
C TYR A 199 0.58 -3.87 -19.46
N ASN A 200 1.54 -3.36 -20.22
CA ASN A 200 1.25 -2.60 -21.45
C ASN A 200 0.26 -1.42 -21.24
N ASN A 201 0.31 -0.78 -20.07
CA ASN A 201 -0.64 0.25 -19.61
C ASN A 201 -2.11 -0.21 -19.56
N GLU A 202 -2.33 -1.51 -19.39
CA GLU A 202 -3.62 -2.12 -19.11
C GLU A 202 -3.61 -2.76 -17.73
N ILE A 203 -4.77 -2.81 -17.08
CA ILE A 203 -4.96 -3.39 -15.74
C ILE A 203 -5.64 -4.74 -15.93
N PHE A 204 -5.03 -5.79 -15.39
CA PHE A 204 -5.57 -7.15 -15.40
C PHE A 204 -5.84 -7.58 -13.96
N ASP A 205 -7.07 -8.00 -13.70
CA ASP A 205 -7.51 -8.53 -12.42
C ASP A 205 -7.20 -10.03 -12.37
N LEU A 206 -6.17 -10.40 -11.60
CA LEU A 206 -5.66 -11.78 -11.52
C LEU A 206 -6.57 -12.72 -10.72
N LEU A 207 -7.55 -12.17 -9.99
CA LEU A 207 -8.55 -12.95 -9.25
C LEU A 207 -9.84 -13.14 -10.05
N ALA A 208 -10.11 -12.24 -10.98
CA ALA A 208 -11.28 -12.35 -11.84
C ALA A 208 -11.18 -13.58 -12.76
N LYS A 209 -12.29 -14.33 -12.76
CA LYS A 209 -12.55 -15.43 -13.68
C LYS A 209 -13.63 -15.00 -14.66
N ASP A 210 -13.51 -15.41 -15.92
CA ASP A 210 -14.62 -15.25 -16.86
C ASP A 210 -15.88 -16.00 -16.38
N GLY A 211 -17.03 -15.73 -17.01
CA GLY A 211 -18.29 -16.41 -16.67
C GLY A 211 -18.26 -17.94 -16.85
N CYS A 212 -17.21 -18.50 -17.46
CA CYS A 212 -16.99 -19.93 -17.66
C CYS A 212 -15.91 -20.51 -16.71
N GLY A 213 -15.23 -19.68 -15.90
CA GLY A 213 -14.12 -20.09 -15.05
C GLY A 213 -12.83 -20.45 -15.79
N THR A 214 -12.72 -20.17 -17.08
CA THR A 214 -11.64 -20.66 -17.96
C THR A 214 -10.55 -19.61 -18.18
N VAL A 215 -10.92 -18.35 -18.37
CA VAL A 215 -9.95 -17.23 -18.53
C VAL A 215 -9.75 -16.50 -17.20
N PHE A 216 -8.49 -16.39 -16.80
CA PHE A 216 -8.03 -15.60 -15.67
C PHE A 216 -7.41 -14.28 -16.17
N GLY A 217 -7.41 -13.23 -15.35
CA GLY A 217 -6.80 -11.95 -15.73
C GLY A 217 -7.75 -11.05 -16.53
N ILE A 218 -8.96 -10.80 -16.04
CA ILE A 218 -9.92 -9.95 -16.76
C ILE A 218 -9.40 -8.51 -16.80
N LYS A 219 -9.36 -7.93 -18.00
CA LYS A 219 -9.01 -6.52 -18.21
C LYS A 219 -10.00 -5.61 -17.49
N ARG A 220 -9.49 -4.66 -16.70
CA ARG A 220 -10.25 -3.62 -16.01
C ARG A 220 -9.79 -2.22 -16.43
N ASP A 221 -10.65 -1.25 -16.20
CA ASP A 221 -10.34 0.16 -16.32
C ASP A 221 -10.26 0.83 -14.94
N VAL A 222 -9.42 1.86 -14.85
CA VAL A 222 -9.31 2.70 -13.65
C VAL A 222 -10.01 4.02 -13.92
N VAL A 223 -10.85 4.44 -12.99
CA VAL A 223 -11.67 5.66 -13.07
C VAL A 223 -11.40 6.55 -11.86
N THR A 224 -11.73 7.83 -11.98
CA THR A 224 -11.74 8.73 -10.83
C THR A 224 -13.18 8.88 -10.33
N THR A 225 -13.41 8.64 -9.04
CA THR A 225 -14.73 8.79 -8.43
C THR A 225 -15.13 10.27 -8.31
N LYS A 226 -16.38 10.53 -7.94
CA LYS A 226 -16.88 11.90 -7.69
C LYS A 226 -16.12 12.61 -6.57
N GLU A 227 -15.56 11.84 -5.64
CA GLU A 227 -14.74 12.31 -4.52
C GLU A 227 -13.27 12.54 -4.91
N GLY A 228 -12.92 12.38 -6.19
CA GLY A 228 -11.56 12.59 -6.69
C GLY A 228 -10.60 11.43 -6.40
N LYS A 229 -11.09 10.29 -5.90
CA LYS A 229 -10.29 9.10 -5.58
C LYS A 229 -10.16 8.15 -6.77
N SER A 230 -9.13 7.32 -6.76
CA SER A 230 -8.99 6.26 -7.76
C SER A 230 -9.85 5.04 -7.42
N ASP A 231 -10.56 4.52 -8.41
CA ASP A 231 -11.37 3.31 -8.29
C ASP A 231 -11.23 2.43 -9.52
N VAL A 232 -11.30 1.11 -9.33
CA VAL A 232 -11.29 0.12 -10.41
C VAL A 232 -12.63 -0.60 -10.37
N PRO A 233 -13.59 -0.20 -11.23
CA PRO A 233 -14.93 -0.75 -11.17
C PRO A 233 -14.91 -2.26 -11.37
N LEU A 234 -15.76 -2.95 -10.61
CA LEU A 234 -15.96 -4.39 -10.66
C LEU A 234 -14.71 -5.22 -10.27
N LEU A 235 -13.64 -4.63 -9.74
CA LEU A 235 -12.46 -5.36 -9.27
C LEU A 235 -12.85 -6.49 -8.31
N THR A 236 -12.30 -7.68 -8.53
CA THR A 236 -12.56 -8.85 -7.68
C THR A 236 -11.82 -8.72 -6.36
N TYR A 237 -12.53 -9.01 -5.28
CA TYR A 237 -11.98 -9.08 -3.93
C TYR A 237 -12.25 -10.47 -3.36
N GLU A 238 -11.23 -11.12 -2.81
CA GLU A 238 -11.37 -12.35 -2.02
C GLU A 238 -11.11 -12.04 -0.55
N THR A 239 -12.00 -12.51 0.33
CA THR A 239 -11.83 -12.39 1.78
C THR A 239 -10.84 -13.44 2.28
N VAL A 240 -9.94 -13.05 3.18
CA VAL A 240 -8.94 -13.94 3.79
C VAL A 240 -9.01 -13.81 5.32
N GLU A 241 -8.89 -14.94 6.03
CA GLU A 241 -8.97 -14.97 7.50
C GLU A 241 -7.59 -15.02 8.16
N ASN A 242 -6.57 -15.47 7.43
CA ASN A 242 -5.22 -15.65 7.96
C ASN A 242 -4.14 -15.43 6.88
N ALA A 243 -2.89 -15.34 7.33
CA ALA A 243 -1.74 -15.12 6.44
C ALA A 243 -1.51 -16.27 5.46
N VAL A 244 -1.84 -17.51 5.83
CA VAL A 244 -1.63 -18.70 4.99
C VAL A 244 -2.56 -18.67 3.78
N GLU A 245 -3.84 -18.37 3.97
CA GLU A 245 -4.82 -18.21 2.88
C GLU A 245 -4.41 -17.09 1.91
N PHE A 246 -3.95 -15.96 2.45
CA PHE A 246 -3.42 -14.86 1.65
C PHE A 246 -2.23 -15.33 0.80
N LEU A 247 -1.27 -16.05 1.39
CA LEU A 247 -0.08 -16.50 0.67
C LEU A 247 -0.43 -17.51 -0.41
N GLN A 248 -1.34 -18.44 -0.13
CA GLN A 248 -1.86 -19.38 -1.12
C GLN A 248 -2.56 -18.64 -2.27
N LEU A 249 -3.29 -17.56 -1.99
CA LEU A 249 -3.93 -16.73 -3.01
C LEU A 249 -2.90 -16.02 -3.88
N VAL A 250 -1.91 -15.37 -3.29
CA VAL A 250 -0.83 -14.69 -4.02
C VAL A 250 -0.04 -15.70 -4.86
N ASP A 251 0.27 -16.87 -4.30
CA ASP A 251 0.96 -17.95 -4.99
C ASP A 251 0.21 -18.42 -6.24
N ARG A 252 -1.11 -18.64 -6.13
CA ARG A 252 -1.98 -18.93 -7.28
C ARG A 252 -1.92 -17.82 -8.33
N CYS A 253 -1.96 -16.55 -7.94
CA CYS A 253 -1.87 -15.44 -8.87
C CYS A 253 -0.49 -15.35 -9.57
N LEU A 254 0.59 -15.63 -8.84
CA LEU A 254 1.94 -15.68 -9.41
C LEU A 254 2.09 -16.85 -10.39
N GLN A 255 1.53 -18.01 -10.06
CA GLN A 255 1.46 -19.17 -10.95
C GLN A 255 0.65 -18.86 -12.20
N LEU A 256 -0.47 -18.14 -12.10
CA LEU A 256 -1.23 -17.67 -13.27
C LEU A 256 -0.42 -16.72 -14.14
N ARG A 257 0.31 -15.79 -13.50
CA ARG A 257 1.23 -14.85 -14.16
C ARG A 257 2.34 -15.56 -14.93
N VAL A 258 2.74 -16.77 -14.52
CA VAL A 258 3.73 -17.62 -15.23
C VAL A 258 3.10 -18.56 -16.25
N LYS A 259 1.98 -19.23 -15.90
CA LYS A 259 1.36 -20.34 -16.65
C LYS A 259 0.39 -19.91 -17.74
N HIS A 260 -0.22 -18.75 -17.62
CA HIS A 260 -1.14 -18.22 -18.62
C HIS A 260 -0.49 -17.03 -19.32
N PRO A 261 0.47 -17.26 -20.25
CA PRO A 261 0.95 -16.23 -21.15
C PRO A 261 -0.18 -15.92 -22.13
N THR A 262 -1.16 -15.14 -21.71
CA THR A 262 -2.06 -14.47 -22.64
C THR A 262 -1.27 -13.40 -23.38
N LEU A 263 -0.34 -13.75 -24.29
CA LEU A 263 0.47 -12.76 -25.02
C LEU A 263 1.35 -11.83 -24.12
N VAL A 264 1.66 -12.22 -22.87
CA VAL A 264 2.40 -11.37 -21.90
C VAL A 264 3.49 -12.19 -21.17
N HIS A 265 4.70 -12.17 -21.72
CA HIS A 265 6.04 -12.57 -21.20
C HIS A 265 6.26 -13.78 -20.28
N ALA A 266 7.35 -14.50 -20.58
CA ALA A 266 7.94 -15.55 -19.74
C ALA A 266 8.57 -15.05 -18.41
N HIS A 267 8.59 -13.73 -18.12
CA HIS A 267 9.28 -13.18 -16.95
C HIS A 267 8.51 -12.05 -16.26
N SER A 268 8.44 -12.12 -14.93
CA SER A 268 7.85 -11.11 -14.03
C SER A 268 8.48 -9.72 -14.13
N SER A 269 9.61 -9.58 -14.82
CA SER A 269 10.30 -8.30 -15.02
C SER A 269 9.56 -7.31 -15.92
N ARG A 270 8.55 -7.76 -16.67
CA ARG A 270 7.92 -6.96 -17.75
C ARG A 270 6.51 -6.44 -17.44
N SER A 271 6.02 -6.69 -16.23
CA SER A 271 4.75 -6.16 -15.73
C SER A 271 4.87 -5.74 -14.27
N HIS A 272 4.00 -4.84 -13.83
CA HIS A 272 3.94 -4.43 -12.42
C HIS A 272 2.93 -5.30 -11.70
N LEU A 273 3.30 -5.84 -10.55
CA LEU A 273 2.39 -6.54 -9.65
C LEU A 273 1.95 -5.62 -8.53
N VAL A 274 0.65 -5.51 -8.30
CA VAL A 274 0.06 -4.73 -7.21
C VAL A 274 -0.84 -5.66 -6.40
N VAL A 275 -0.35 -6.07 -5.23
CA VAL A 275 -1.13 -6.83 -4.24
C VAL A 275 -1.70 -5.84 -3.23
N THR A 276 -3.02 -5.79 -3.10
CA THR A 276 -3.70 -4.86 -2.18
C THR A 276 -4.47 -5.62 -1.12
N LEU A 277 -4.15 -5.37 0.15
CA LEU A 277 -4.99 -5.75 1.28
C LEU A 277 -5.83 -4.53 1.67
N THR A 278 -7.15 -4.66 1.54
CA THR A 278 -8.12 -3.69 2.02
C THR A 278 -8.61 -4.15 3.39
N ILE A 279 -8.15 -3.45 4.43
CA ILE A 279 -8.58 -3.70 5.80
C ILE A 279 -9.71 -2.73 6.09
N THR A 280 -10.84 -3.28 6.52
CA THR A 280 -11.88 -2.43 7.07
C THR A 280 -12.05 -2.72 8.56
N THR A 281 -12.12 -1.63 9.31
CA THR A 281 -12.26 -1.64 10.77
C THR A 281 -13.65 -1.15 11.14
N LYS A 282 -14.34 -1.89 12.02
CA LYS A 282 -15.53 -1.38 12.71
C LYS A 282 -15.11 -0.27 13.66
N ALA A 283 -15.55 0.96 13.42
CA ALA A 283 -15.35 2.00 14.43
C ALA A 283 -16.21 1.66 15.65
N VAL A 284 -15.55 1.55 16.81
CA VAL A 284 -16.26 1.53 18.08
C VAL A 284 -16.79 2.95 18.28
N SER A 285 -18.12 3.11 18.30
CA SER A 285 -18.76 4.36 18.70
C SER A 285 -18.32 4.68 20.13
N ALA A 286 -17.72 5.86 20.32
CA ALA A 286 -17.34 6.36 21.65
C ALA A 286 -18.57 6.62 22.55
N ASP A 287 -19.78 6.57 22.00
CA ASP A 287 -21.03 6.91 22.69
C ASP A 287 -21.77 5.72 23.33
N SER A 288 -21.20 4.51 23.30
CA SER A 288 -21.87 3.30 23.84
C SER A 288 -21.67 3.07 25.35
N PHE A 289 -21.00 3.99 26.06
CA PHE A 289 -20.77 3.87 27.51
C PHE A 289 -21.36 5.06 28.28
N ALA A 290 -22.68 5.25 28.16
CA ALA A 290 -23.45 5.97 29.17
C ALA A 290 -24.14 4.94 30.10
N PRO A 291 -23.93 4.96 31.43
CA PRO A 291 -24.59 4.05 32.35
C PRO A 291 -26.13 4.22 32.32
N PRO A 292 -26.94 3.16 32.47
CA PRO A 292 -28.40 3.20 32.36
C PRO A 292 -29.18 3.99 33.43
N TRP A 293 -28.54 4.79 34.29
CA TRP A 293 -29.17 5.37 35.50
C TRP A 293 -29.08 6.89 35.61
N ALA A 294 -29.07 7.59 34.48
CA ALA A 294 -29.10 9.05 34.48
C ALA A 294 -30.20 9.56 33.53
N ASP A 295 -31.45 9.22 33.80
CA ASP A 295 -32.61 10.01 33.34
C ASP A 295 -33.87 9.66 34.15
N GLU A 296 -33.81 9.92 35.46
CA GLU A 296 -34.99 10.15 36.28
C GLU A 296 -34.77 11.43 37.07
N GLN A 297 -34.98 12.59 36.42
CA GLN A 297 -35.48 13.84 37.00
C GLN A 297 -35.32 15.00 36.01
N SER A 298 -36.27 15.14 35.08
CA SER A 298 -36.76 16.47 34.69
C SER A 298 -38.20 16.37 34.20
N SER A 299 -39.09 16.22 35.16
CA SER A 299 -40.52 16.40 34.96
C SER A 299 -40.84 17.84 34.53
N GLN A 300 -41.86 17.96 33.69
CA GLN A 300 -42.68 19.15 33.43
C GLN A 300 -42.11 20.23 32.51
N ARG A 301 -42.61 20.25 31.26
CA ARG A 301 -43.22 21.46 30.68
C ARG A 301 -44.16 21.13 29.50
N ARG A 302 -45.45 21.12 29.85
CA ARG A 302 -46.63 21.59 29.10
C ARG A 302 -46.71 21.33 27.60
N SER A 303 -47.63 20.43 27.27
CA SER A 303 -48.54 20.50 26.13
C SER A 303 -49.13 21.90 25.95
N LYS A 304 -48.94 22.47 24.76
CA LYS A 304 -49.80 23.49 24.16
C LYS A 304 -49.82 23.28 22.64
N GLU A 305 -50.94 22.78 22.15
CA GLU A 305 -51.35 22.93 20.75
C GLU A 305 -51.59 24.42 20.46
N LEU A 306 -51.18 24.90 19.29
CA LEU A 306 -51.80 26.04 18.61
C LEU A 306 -51.38 26.10 17.13
N PHE A 307 -52.34 25.69 16.29
CA PHE A 307 -52.75 26.25 14.99
C PHE A 307 -51.75 27.07 14.16
N CYS A 308 -51.50 26.61 12.93
CA CYS A 308 -51.24 27.49 11.79
C CYS A 308 -52.16 27.12 10.62
N THR A 309 -53.05 28.06 10.31
CA THR A 309 -53.97 28.14 9.19
C THR A 309 -53.22 28.45 7.89
N PHE A 310 -53.56 27.74 6.80
CA PHE A 310 -53.21 28.12 5.42
C PHE A 310 -54.47 28.65 4.71
N PRO A 311 -54.40 29.71 3.88
CA PRO A 311 -55.47 30.07 2.96
C PRO A 311 -55.35 29.33 1.63
N GLN A 312 -56.50 28.89 1.12
CA GLN A 312 -56.76 28.31 -0.20
C GLN A 312 -56.43 29.26 -1.36
N GLN A 313 -56.06 28.68 -2.51
CA GLN A 313 -56.68 29.03 -3.78
C GLN A 313 -56.72 27.82 -4.74
N MET A 314 -57.83 27.74 -5.48
CA MET A 314 -58.38 26.60 -6.22
C MET A 314 -57.80 26.38 -7.63
N LYS A 315 -57.84 25.13 -8.11
CA LYS A 315 -58.61 24.72 -9.32
C LYS A 315 -58.55 23.20 -9.63
N ASP A 316 -59.75 22.62 -9.63
CA ASP A 316 -60.41 21.63 -10.51
C ASP A 316 -59.82 20.24 -10.85
N ASP A 317 -60.63 19.24 -10.45
CA ASP A 317 -61.14 18.05 -11.16
C ASP A 317 -60.23 16.88 -11.60
N LYS A 318 -60.32 15.75 -10.87
CA LYS A 318 -61.09 14.54 -11.29
C LYS A 318 -61.06 13.40 -10.25
N LEU A 319 -62.15 12.65 -10.25
CA LEU A 319 -62.63 11.63 -9.30
C LEU A 319 -61.83 10.29 -9.27
N ILE A 320 -61.77 9.63 -8.09
CA ILE A 320 -62.20 8.24 -7.77
C ILE A 320 -61.59 7.77 -6.41
N PHE A 321 -62.44 7.32 -5.48
CA PHE A 321 -62.12 6.61 -4.20
C PHE A 321 -62.10 5.06 -4.40
N PRO A 322 -61.89 4.20 -3.38
CA PRO A 322 -60.76 4.08 -2.43
C PRO A 322 -60.26 2.60 -2.32
N SER A 323 -59.08 2.36 -1.73
CA SER A 323 -58.86 1.10 -1.01
C SER A 323 -57.85 1.21 0.13
N ARG A 324 -58.39 0.89 1.30
CA ARG A 324 -57.86 0.72 2.65
C ARG A 324 -56.76 -0.37 2.71
N ALA A 325 -55.60 -0.07 3.28
CA ALA A 325 -54.81 -1.04 4.05
C ALA A 325 -53.77 -0.33 4.94
N SER A 326 -53.99 -0.49 6.23
CA SER A 326 -53.15 -0.09 7.36
C SER A 326 -51.96 -1.03 7.55
N SER A 327 -50.75 -0.48 7.78
CA SER A 327 -49.70 -1.05 8.65
C SER A 327 -48.60 0.00 8.88
N PRO A 328 -48.26 0.39 10.12
CA PRO A 328 -47.13 1.28 10.38
C PRO A 328 -45.85 0.44 10.39
N VAL A 329 -45.01 0.61 9.37
CA VAL A 329 -43.63 0.13 9.42
C VAL A 329 -42.86 1.12 10.28
N GLN A 330 -42.54 0.73 11.52
CA GLN A 330 -41.53 1.39 12.32
C GLN A 330 -40.22 1.41 11.52
N PHE A 331 -39.86 2.59 11.01
CA PHE A 331 -38.51 2.86 10.56
C PHE A 331 -37.59 2.82 11.79
N GLN A 332 -36.99 1.66 12.06
CA GLN A 332 -35.76 1.60 12.83
C GLN A 332 -34.67 2.23 11.97
N SER A 333 -34.25 3.43 12.36
CA SER A 333 -33.04 4.06 11.85
C SER A 333 -31.86 3.16 12.18
N VAL A 334 -31.42 2.35 11.21
CA VAL A 334 -30.15 1.62 11.31
C VAL A 334 -29.05 2.69 11.41
N GLU A 335 -28.50 2.86 12.61
CA GLU A 335 -27.30 3.66 12.81
C GLU A 335 -26.22 3.13 11.86
N LYS A 336 -25.83 3.93 10.88
CA LYS A 336 -24.71 3.58 9.99
C LYS A 336 -23.43 3.56 10.82
N LEU A 337 -23.07 2.38 11.32
CA LEU A 337 -21.76 2.12 11.89
C LEU A 337 -20.69 2.63 10.90
N LYS A 338 -19.87 3.57 11.36
CA LYS A 338 -18.87 4.23 10.52
C LYS A 338 -17.70 3.27 10.35
N HIS A 339 -17.60 2.63 9.19
CA HIS A 339 -16.48 1.74 8.89
C HIS A 339 -15.30 2.56 8.33
N ILE A 340 -14.09 2.26 8.81
CA ILE A 340 -12.85 2.88 8.31
C ILE A 340 -12.18 1.87 7.38
N LYS A 341 -12.00 2.22 6.11
CA LYS A 341 -11.27 1.41 5.13
C LYS A 341 -9.86 1.96 4.94
N THR A 342 -8.87 1.08 5.02
CA THR A 342 -7.46 1.37 4.75
C THR A 342 -6.91 0.37 3.75
N LYS A 343 -5.93 0.80 2.96
CA LYS A 343 -5.29 -0.04 1.93
C LYS A 343 -3.80 -0.20 2.23
N LEU A 344 -3.34 -1.45 2.29
CA LEU A 344 -1.92 -1.80 2.17
C LEU A 344 -1.66 -2.25 0.75
N GLN A 345 -0.86 -1.49 0.00
CA GLN A 345 -0.46 -1.83 -1.36
C GLN A 345 1.01 -2.27 -1.39
N LEU A 346 1.23 -3.53 -1.73
CA LEU A 346 2.54 -4.13 -1.87
C LEU A 346 2.83 -4.29 -3.37
N VAL A 347 3.81 -3.55 -3.87
CA VAL A 347 4.04 -3.35 -5.30
C VAL A 347 5.42 -3.87 -5.71
N ASP A 348 5.47 -4.82 -6.64
CA ASP A 348 6.69 -5.23 -7.34
C ASP A 348 6.66 -4.65 -8.75
N LEU A 349 7.40 -3.56 -8.98
CA LEU A 349 7.39 -2.87 -10.28
C LEU A 349 8.20 -3.67 -11.31
N ALA A 350 7.88 -3.46 -12.58
CA ALA A 350 8.68 -3.93 -13.71
C ALA A 350 10.09 -3.32 -13.69
N GLY A 351 11.00 -3.91 -14.46
CA GLY A 351 12.36 -3.42 -14.65
C GLY A 351 12.41 -2.00 -15.23
N SER A 352 13.26 -1.15 -14.65
CA SER A 352 13.50 0.23 -15.10
C SER A 352 14.59 0.37 -16.18
N GLU A 353 15.01 -0.73 -16.80
CA GLU A 353 16.04 -0.70 -17.84
C GLU A 353 15.66 0.14 -19.07
N CYS A 354 16.68 0.79 -19.63
CA CYS A 354 16.53 1.63 -20.81
C CYS A 354 16.39 0.80 -22.10
N VAL A 355 15.38 1.13 -22.91
CA VAL A 355 15.16 0.56 -24.25
C VAL A 355 16.43 0.62 -25.13
N GLY A 356 17.19 1.71 -25.05
CA GLY A 356 18.38 1.89 -25.88
C GLY A 356 19.53 0.92 -25.57
N MET A 357 19.55 0.34 -24.36
CA MET A 357 20.58 -0.62 -23.95
C MET A 357 20.16 -2.09 -24.18
N SER A 358 18.85 -2.35 -24.36
CA SER A 358 18.33 -3.72 -24.47
C SER A 358 18.37 -4.29 -25.89
N GLY A 359 18.54 -3.44 -26.92
CA GLY A 359 18.61 -3.88 -28.32
C GLY A 359 17.32 -4.51 -28.86
N VAL A 360 16.21 -4.41 -28.12
CA VAL A 360 14.93 -5.01 -28.47
C VAL A 360 14.28 -4.31 -29.67
N THR A 361 13.67 -5.08 -30.57
CA THR A 361 12.99 -4.58 -31.78
C THR A 361 11.54 -5.05 -31.85
N GLY A 362 10.75 -4.46 -32.76
CA GLY A 362 9.38 -4.92 -33.05
C GLY A 362 8.40 -4.78 -31.88
N THR A 363 7.69 -5.87 -31.56
CA THR A 363 6.67 -5.90 -30.49
C THR A 363 7.28 -5.75 -29.10
N ALA A 364 8.45 -6.35 -28.85
CA ALA A 364 9.19 -6.23 -27.60
C ALA A 364 9.66 -4.79 -27.32
N LEU A 365 9.93 -4.00 -28.38
CA LEU A 365 10.24 -2.58 -28.27
C LEU A 365 9.03 -1.77 -27.79
N ARG A 366 7.85 -2.00 -28.40
CA ARG A 366 6.61 -1.32 -28.01
C ARG A 366 6.30 -1.58 -26.54
N GLU A 367 6.36 -2.84 -26.14
CA GLU A 367 6.15 -3.27 -24.77
C GLU A 367 7.13 -2.58 -23.78
N THR A 368 8.43 -2.63 -24.06
CA THR A 368 9.45 -1.98 -23.22
C THR A 368 9.21 -0.47 -23.13
N SER A 369 8.67 0.14 -24.19
CA SER A 369 8.24 1.55 -24.18
C SER A 369 7.08 1.80 -23.21
N PHE A 370 6.07 0.92 -23.15
CA PHE A 370 4.95 1.07 -22.20
C PHE A 370 5.38 0.88 -20.75
N ILE A 371 6.29 -0.07 -20.46
CA ILE A 371 6.89 -0.23 -19.13
C ILE A 371 7.56 1.07 -18.71
N ASN A 372 8.47 1.59 -19.55
CA ASN A 372 9.18 2.82 -19.26
C ASN A 372 8.27 4.05 -19.18
N ARG A 373 7.18 4.09 -19.95
CA ARG A 373 6.17 5.15 -19.84
C ARG A 373 5.52 5.18 -18.46
N SER A 374 5.13 4.02 -17.92
CA SER A 374 4.51 3.94 -16.59
C SER A 374 5.48 4.33 -15.46
N LEU A 375 6.76 3.94 -15.54
CA LEU A 375 7.79 4.32 -14.57
C LEU A 375 8.20 5.80 -14.69
N SER A 376 8.19 6.36 -15.91
CA SER A 376 8.40 7.79 -16.16
C SER A 376 7.24 8.61 -15.59
N ALA A 377 6.00 8.20 -15.83
CA ALA A 377 4.83 8.84 -15.23
C ALA A 377 4.88 8.82 -13.69
N LEU A 378 5.34 7.71 -13.08
CA LEU A 378 5.56 7.64 -11.64
C LEU A 378 6.61 8.65 -11.16
N SER A 379 7.70 8.80 -11.92
CA SER A 379 8.74 9.81 -11.66
C SER A 379 8.19 11.23 -11.75
N ASP A 380 7.33 11.50 -12.75
CA ASP A 380 6.70 12.81 -12.96
C ASP A 380 5.72 13.15 -11.83
N VAL A 381 4.95 12.16 -11.35
CA VAL A 381 4.05 12.32 -10.20
C VAL A 381 4.84 12.67 -8.94
N LEU A 382 5.92 11.94 -8.64
CA LEU A 382 6.76 12.22 -7.48
C LEU A 382 7.46 13.57 -7.60
N GLY A 383 7.95 13.94 -8.79
CA GLY A 383 8.54 15.26 -9.06
C GLY A 383 7.53 16.40 -8.87
N ALA A 384 6.31 16.24 -9.41
CA ALA A 384 5.25 17.22 -9.24
C ALA A 384 4.83 17.38 -7.77
N LEU A 385 4.84 16.30 -6.99
CA LEU A 385 4.59 16.34 -5.55
C LEU A 385 5.72 17.02 -4.78
N ALA A 386 6.98 16.77 -5.14
CA ALA A 386 8.14 17.41 -4.53
C ALA A 386 8.16 18.92 -4.76
N GLU A 387 7.79 19.34 -5.97
CA GLU A 387 7.70 20.75 -6.35
C GLU A 387 6.38 21.41 -5.91
N GLN A 388 5.49 20.67 -5.22
CA GLN A 388 4.17 21.16 -4.78
C GLN A 388 3.36 21.81 -5.90
N ARG A 389 3.41 21.22 -7.11
CA ARG A 389 2.66 21.71 -8.27
C ARG A 389 1.15 21.62 -8.00
N SER A 390 0.39 22.59 -8.53
CA SER A 390 -1.07 22.61 -8.41
C SER A 390 -1.75 21.41 -9.07
N HIS A 391 -1.16 20.90 -10.15
CA HIS A 391 -1.63 19.72 -10.85
C HIS A 391 -0.57 18.61 -10.80
N VAL A 392 -0.98 17.45 -10.27
CA VAL A 392 -0.17 16.23 -10.24
C VAL A 392 -0.68 15.26 -11.30
N PRO A 393 0.15 14.79 -12.24
CA PRO A 393 -0.30 14.07 -13.44
C PRO A 393 -0.56 12.57 -13.19
N TYR A 394 -1.38 12.23 -12.21
CA TYR A 394 -1.69 10.83 -11.86
C TYR A 394 -2.27 10.02 -13.04
N ARG A 395 -2.93 10.69 -13.99
CA ARG A 395 -3.58 10.05 -15.16
C ARG A 395 -2.64 9.74 -16.32
N ASN A 396 -1.36 10.08 -16.24
CA ASN A 396 -0.40 9.83 -17.32
C ASN A 396 -0.12 8.33 -17.54
N SER A 397 -0.44 7.48 -16.56
CA SER A 397 -0.43 6.03 -16.71
C SER A 397 -1.52 5.37 -15.85
N LYS A 398 -1.98 4.17 -16.25
CA LYS A 398 -2.91 3.40 -15.41
C LYS A 398 -2.31 3.01 -14.06
N LEU A 399 -0.99 2.79 -13.99
CA LEU A 399 -0.27 2.50 -12.73
C LEU A 399 -0.37 3.67 -11.75
N THR A 400 -0.02 4.89 -12.19
CA THR A 400 -0.06 6.09 -11.33
C THR A 400 -1.47 6.48 -10.94
N HIS A 401 -2.46 6.19 -11.80
CA HIS A 401 -3.87 6.41 -11.49
C HIS A 401 -4.34 5.39 -10.46
N LEU A 402 -3.99 4.11 -10.61
CA LEU A 402 -4.29 3.06 -9.62
C LEU A 402 -3.69 3.36 -8.23
N LEU A 403 -2.46 3.87 -8.20
CA LEU A 403 -1.72 4.17 -6.97
C LEU A 403 -1.93 5.60 -6.44
N GLN A 404 -2.84 6.39 -7.04
CA GLN A 404 -3.05 7.80 -6.70
C GLN A 404 -3.30 8.00 -5.19
N ASP A 405 -4.18 7.19 -4.61
CA ASP A 405 -4.60 7.27 -3.21
C ASP A 405 -3.50 6.83 -2.21
N SER A 406 -2.39 6.30 -2.74
CA SER A 406 -1.27 5.74 -1.98
C SER A 406 0.04 6.52 -2.15
N ILE A 407 0.21 7.19 -3.29
CA ILE A 407 1.33 8.08 -3.55
C ILE A 407 1.01 9.52 -3.07
N GLY A 408 -0.27 9.92 -3.15
CA GLY A 408 -0.77 11.22 -2.70
C GLY A 408 -1.33 11.25 -1.27
N GLY A 409 -1.85 12.41 -0.86
CA GLY A 409 -2.65 12.56 0.35
C GLY A 409 -1.87 12.44 1.68
N ASP A 410 -2.40 11.65 2.62
CA ASP A 410 -1.83 11.31 3.93
C ASP A 410 -1.29 9.87 3.98
N ALA A 411 -1.29 9.17 2.85
CA ALA A 411 -0.77 7.80 2.72
C ALA A 411 0.73 7.74 3.02
N LYS A 412 1.19 6.65 3.63
CA LYS A 412 2.59 6.38 3.91
C LYS A 412 3.18 5.58 2.77
N LEU A 413 4.13 6.14 2.04
CA LEU A 413 4.81 5.51 0.92
C LEU A 413 6.24 5.14 1.31
N LEU A 414 6.62 3.89 1.10
CA LEU A 414 8.00 3.42 1.14
C LEU A 414 8.42 2.95 -0.26
N VAL A 415 9.48 3.54 -0.78
CA VAL A 415 10.13 3.12 -2.02
C VAL A 415 11.40 2.36 -1.67
N MET A 416 11.45 1.07 -2.02
CA MET A 416 12.63 0.22 -1.90
C MET A 416 13.39 0.19 -3.22
N LEU A 417 14.49 0.94 -3.32
CA LEU A 417 15.36 0.94 -4.50
C LEU A 417 16.25 -0.31 -4.45
N CYS A 418 16.11 -1.20 -5.42
CA CYS A 418 16.97 -2.36 -5.58
C CYS A 418 18.04 -2.05 -6.62
N VAL A 419 19.32 -2.12 -6.23
CA VAL A 419 20.48 -1.72 -7.04
C VAL A 419 21.45 -2.89 -7.19
N SER A 420 21.96 -3.10 -8.40
CA SER A 420 23.08 -4.02 -8.63
C SER A 420 24.40 -3.29 -8.39
N PRO A 421 25.37 -3.91 -7.72
CA PRO A 421 26.67 -3.29 -7.54
C PRO A 421 27.57 -3.42 -8.77
N CYS A 422 27.17 -4.13 -9.83
CA CYS A 422 28.03 -4.43 -10.98
C CYS A 422 28.18 -3.26 -11.97
N GLN A 423 29.40 -3.06 -12.49
CA GLN A 423 29.75 -2.06 -13.51
C GLN A 423 28.89 -2.17 -14.79
N LYS A 424 28.44 -3.38 -15.15
CA LYS A 424 27.53 -3.64 -16.29
C LYS A 424 26.23 -2.85 -16.18
N TYR A 425 25.79 -2.59 -14.95
CA TYR A 425 24.51 -1.99 -14.60
C TYR A 425 24.66 -0.57 -14.05
N LEU A 426 25.81 0.07 -14.27
CA LEU A 426 26.12 1.39 -13.73
C LEU A 426 25.08 2.45 -14.16
N THR A 427 24.63 2.42 -15.41
CA THR A 427 23.69 3.42 -15.95
C THR A 427 22.34 3.33 -15.26
N GLU A 428 21.77 2.14 -15.19
CA GLU A 428 20.49 1.82 -14.59
C GLU A 428 20.52 2.03 -13.06
N SER A 429 21.65 1.70 -12.43
CA SER A 429 21.88 1.95 -11.00
C SER A 429 21.86 3.44 -10.69
N LEU A 430 22.56 4.26 -11.49
CA LEU A 430 22.52 5.72 -11.34
C LEU A 430 21.12 6.31 -11.59
N GLN A 431 20.36 5.75 -12.55
CA GLN A 431 18.98 6.17 -12.79
C GLN A 431 18.07 5.84 -11.61
N SER A 432 18.21 4.65 -11.02
CA SER A 432 17.42 4.21 -9.87
C SER A 432 17.73 5.05 -8.62
N LEU A 433 19.01 5.34 -8.37
CA LEU A 433 19.44 6.21 -7.27
C LEU A 433 18.95 7.67 -7.48
N GLY A 434 18.99 8.15 -8.73
CA GLY A 434 18.44 9.46 -9.10
C GLY A 434 16.91 9.55 -8.92
N PHE A 435 16.17 8.48 -9.24
CA PHE A 435 14.74 8.37 -8.97
C PHE A 435 14.46 8.47 -7.47
N GLY A 436 15.19 7.72 -6.65
CA GLY A 436 15.07 7.80 -5.19
C GLY A 436 15.37 9.17 -4.62
N THR A 437 16.38 9.86 -5.15
CA THR A 437 16.72 11.22 -4.73
C THR A 437 15.56 12.18 -4.95
N ARG A 438 14.86 12.08 -6.10
CA ARG A 438 13.65 12.87 -6.38
C ARG A 438 12.49 12.49 -5.46
N ALA A 439 12.27 11.19 -5.25
CA ALA A 439 11.19 10.69 -4.38
C ALA A 439 11.33 11.19 -2.93
N ARG A 440 12.56 11.22 -2.41
CA ARG A 440 12.87 11.70 -1.05
C ARG A 440 12.62 13.20 -0.86
N GLN A 441 12.69 14.00 -1.93
CA GLN A 441 12.46 15.46 -1.86
C GLN A 441 10.99 15.84 -1.63
N VAL A 442 10.06 14.88 -1.67
CA VAL A 442 8.64 15.14 -1.44
C VAL A 442 8.37 15.46 0.03
N GLN A 443 8.48 16.73 0.37
CA GLN A 443 8.07 17.25 1.67
C GLN A 443 6.57 17.55 1.65
N ARG A 444 5.79 16.77 2.42
CA ARG A 444 4.40 17.11 2.67
C ARG A 444 4.36 18.18 3.76
N GLY A 445 3.87 19.38 3.44
CA GLY A 445 3.66 20.45 4.43
C GLY A 445 2.75 19.99 5.58
N GLN A 446 2.86 20.65 6.74
CA GLN A 446 1.98 20.38 7.89
C GLN A 446 0.50 20.44 7.45
N PHE A 447 -0.23 19.34 7.65
CA PHE A 447 -1.63 19.27 7.27
C PHE A 447 -2.45 20.21 8.16
N LYS A 448 -3.31 21.05 7.56
CA LYS A 448 -4.39 21.72 8.28
C LYS A 448 -5.26 20.62 8.89
N LYS A 449 -5.29 20.54 10.24
CA LYS A 449 -6.12 19.60 11.00
C LYS A 449 -7.51 19.49 10.35
N ARG A 450 -7.94 18.27 10.04
CA ARG A 450 -9.34 17.97 9.78
C ARG A 450 -10.11 18.35 11.05
N ASN A 451 -10.75 19.52 11.04
CA ASN A 451 -11.65 19.87 12.13
C ASN A 451 -12.76 18.80 12.17
N PRO A 452 -13.11 18.28 13.36
CA PRO A 452 -14.32 17.46 13.48
C PRO A 452 -15.52 18.28 12.97
N PRO A 453 -16.55 17.61 12.42
CA PRO A 453 -17.73 18.31 11.91
C PRO A 453 -18.34 19.11 13.07
N VAL A 454 -18.26 20.43 12.96
CA VAL A 454 -18.92 21.35 13.87
C VAL A 454 -20.42 21.12 13.68
N SER A 455 -21.12 20.74 14.75
CA SER A 455 -22.57 20.71 14.77
C SER A 455 -23.08 22.10 14.38
N SER A 456 -23.72 22.18 13.22
CA SER A 456 -24.38 23.40 12.76
C SER A 456 -25.44 23.78 13.78
N LYS A 457 -25.20 24.84 14.56
CA LYS A 457 -26.26 25.51 15.31
C LYS A 457 -27.27 26.03 14.30
N SER A 458 -28.46 25.43 14.29
CA SER A 458 -29.63 25.98 13.61
C SER A 458 -29.95 27.34 14.20
N LYS A 459 -30.03 28.35 13.34
CA LYS A 459 -30.68 29.63 13.65
C LYS A 459 -32.14 29.55 13.25
#